data_AF-A0A942PA51-F1
#
_entry.id   AF-A0A942PA51-F1
#
_cell.length_a   1.000
_cell.length_b   1.000
_cell.length_c   1.000
_cell.angle_alpha   90.00
_cell.angle_beta   90.00
_cell.angle_gamma   90.00
#
_symmetry.space_group_name_H-M   'P 1'
#
loop_
_entity.id
_entity.type
_entity.pdbx_description
1 polymer ?
#
loop_
_entity_poly.entity_id
_entity_poly.type
_entity_poly.pdbx_seq_one_letter_code
_entity_poly.pdbx_strand_id
1 'polypeptide(L)'
;MRNLLRPAAIAWFAAILMTSASALDFKDIAGKWCGNASDYEFSTNALRVRLHADNRIIDLKVTSYEYEKDSLRMNWIDTEGTARFTVFAEFAGNSMAQQRNDAGPRREFRRC
;
A
#
# COMPACT_ATOMS: atom_id res chain seq x y z
N MET A 1 18.47 -56.73 -37.48
CA MET A 1 19.06 -55.94 -36.37
C MET A 1 19.38 -54.54 -36.89
N ARG A 2 19.17 -53.49 -36.06
CA ARG A 2 19.24 -52.01 -36.30
C ARG A 2 17.83 -51.36 -36.28
N ASN A 3 17.31 -51.05 -35.09
CA ASN A 3 17.41 -49.78 -34.33
C ASN A 3 16.61 -48.65 -35.01
N LEU A 4 15.35 -48.43 -34.61
CA LEU A 4 14.91 -47.43 -33.60
C LEU A 4 15.32 -46.00 -33.94
N LEU A 5 14.33 -45.13 -34.19
CA LEU A 5 14.28 -43.74 -33.73
C LEU A 5 12.88 -43.16 -34.03
N ARG A 6 12.00 -43.20 -33.02
CA ARG A 6 10.79 -42.36 -32.97
C ARG A 6 11.23 -40.97 -32.49
N PRO A 7 11.03 -39.88 -33.25
CA PRO A 7 11.22 -38.56 -32.70
C PRO A 7 10.06 -38.26 -31.73
N ALA A 8 10.37 -38.27 -30.43
CA ALA A 8 9.50 -37.73 -29.40
C ALA A 8 9.57 -36.20 -29.47
N ALA A 9 8.47 -35.56 -29.87
CA ALA A 9 8.34 -34.11 -29.83
C ALA A 9 8.22 -33.67 -28.36
N ILE A 10 9.24 -32.96 -27.85
CA ILE A 10 9.25 -32.39 -26.50
C ILE A 10 8.52 -31.05 -26.57
N ALA A 11 7.28 -30.99 -26.11
CA ALA A 11 6.53 -29.75 -25.95
C ALA A 11 7.03 -28.99 -24.72
N TRP A 12 7.77 -27.89 -24.93
CA TRP A 12 8.16 -26.96 -23.87
C TRP A 12 6.96 -26.05 -23.55
N PHE A 13 6.18 -26.40 -22.54
CA PHE A 13 5.22 -25.46 -21.95
C PHE A 13 5.98 -24.51 -21.02
N ALA A 14 6.32 -23.32 -21.53
CA ALA A 14 6.72 -22.20 -20.70
C ALA A 14 5.50 -21.74 -19.89
N ALA A 15 5.37 -22.25 -18.66
CA ALA A 15 4.39 -21.75 -17.71
C ALA A 15 4.83 -20.35 -17.25
N ILE A 16 4.27 -19.30 -17.88
CA ILE A 16 4.37 -17.94 -17.36
C ILE A 16 3.54 -17.92 -16.08
N LEU A 17 4.23 -17.95 -14.92
CA LEU A 17 3.63 -17.61 -13.64
C LEU A 17 3.22 -16.13 -13.69
N MET A 18 2.00 -15.87 -14.14
CA MET A 18 1.35 -14.58 -13.94
C MET A 18 1.08 -14.45 -12.44
N THR A 19 2.00 -13.83 -11.70
CA THR A 19 1.72 -13.37 -10.34
C THR A 19 0.65 -12.29 -10.44
N SER A 20 -0.61 -12.67 -10.28
CA SER A 20 -1.72 -11.75 -10.09
C SER A 20 -1.47 -10.99 -8.80
N ALA A 21 -1.01 -9.74 -8.89
CA ALA A 21 -1.03 -8.84 -7.74
C ALA A 21 -2.50 -8.70 -7.29
N SER A 22 -2.81 -9.24 -6.12
CA SER A 22 -4.11 -9.09 -5.48
C SER A 22 -4.41 -7.60 -5.34
N ALA A 23 -5.65 -7.19 -5.64
CA ALA A 23 -6.08 -5.83 -5.33
C ALA A 23 -5.92 -5.56 -3.84
N LEU A 24 -5.44 -4.36 -3.50
CA LEU A 24 -5.26 -3.95 -2.11
C LEU A 24 -6.60 -3.93 -1.37
N ASP A 25 -6.57 -4.15 -0.07
CA ASP A 25 -7.72 -3.93 0.80
C ASP A 25 -7.32 -3.30 2.15
N PHE A 26 -8.28 -3.14 3.06
CA PHE A 26 -8.01 -2.53 4.36
C PHE A 26 -7.07 -3.36 5.24
N LYS A 27 -7.09 -4.71 5.17
CA LYS A 27 -6.20 -5.53 6.02
C LYS A 27 -4.74 -5.31 5.64
N ASP A 28 -4.46 -4.95 4.39
CA ASP A 28 -3.12 -4.68 3.90
C ASP A 28 -2.53 -3.39 4.49
N ILE A 29 -3.35 -2.48 5.02
CA ILE A 29 -2.91 -1.22 5.62
C ILE A 29 -3.24 -1.07 7.11
N ALA A 30 -4.13 -1.88 7.66
CA ALA A 30 -4.55 -1.76 9.05
C ALA A 30 -3.37 -1.83 10.03
N GLY A 31 -3.47 -1.06 11.12
CA GLY A 31 -2.47 -1.01 12.18
C GLY A 31 -1.42 0.08 11.98
N LYS A 32 -0.24 -0.13 12.57
CA LYS A 32 0.80 0.90 12.71
C LYS A 32 1.85 0.86 11.60
N TRP A 33 2.26 2.05 11.21
CA TRP A 33 3.21 2.33 10.16
C TRP A 33 4.14 3.43 10.62
N CYS A 34 5.38 3.07 10.88
CA CYS A 34 6.40 3.96 11.38
C CYS A 34 7.14 4.65 10.23
N GLY A 35 7.16 5.98 10.26
CA GLY A 35 7.85 6.82 9.28
C GLY A 35 9.00 7.59 9.93
N ASN A 36 9.80 8.28 9.13
CA ASN A 36 10.94 9.04 9.67
C ASN A 36 10.50 10.21 10.58
N ALA A 37 9.47 10.95 10.16
CA ALA A 37 8.99 12.15 10.86
C ALA A 37 7.73 11.91 11.71
N SER A 38 7.01 10.82 11.46
CA SER A 38 5.74 10.53 12.10
C SER A 38 5.35 9.06 11.96
N ASP A 39 4.63 8.55 12.95
CA ASP A 39 3.97 7.24 12.92
C ASP A 39 2.49 7.39 12.59
N TYR A 40 1.97 6.50 11.75
CA TYR A 40 0.59 6.44 11.30
C TYR A 40 -0.08 5.17 11.83
N GLU A 41 -1.27 5.29 12.41
CA GLU A 41 -2.10 4.16 12.81
C GLU A 41 -3.44 4.22 12.08
N PHE A 42 -3.64 3.27 11.15
CA PHE A 42 -4.82 3.21 10.30
C PHE A 42 -5.94 2.47 11.00
N SER A 43 -7.09 3.13 11.09
CA SER A 43 -8.38 2.58 11.49
C SER A 43 -9.41 2.81 10.38
N THR A 44 -10.56 2.14 10.46
CA THR A 44 -11.60 2.22 9.41
C THR A 44 -12.17 3.62 9.23
N ASN A 45 -12.16 4.45 10.27
CA ASN A 45 -12.76 5.79 10.31
C ASN A 45 -11.80 6.89 10.78
N ALA A 46 -10.53 6.56 11.03
CA ALA A 46 -9.54 7.51 11.50
C ALA A 46 -8.13 7.13 11.06
N LEU A 47 -7.30 8.15 10.86
CA LEU A 47 -5.85 8.03 10.79
C LEU A 47 -5.27 8.77 11.99
N ARG A 48 -4.66 8.03 12.91
CA ARG A 48 -3.93 8.63 14.03
C ARG A 48 -2.49 8.88 13.62
N VAL A 49 -2.08 10.14 13.69
CA VAL A 49 -0.74 10.60 13.33
C VAL A 49 -0.01 11.03 14.59
N ARG A 50 1.11 10.38 14.90
CA ARG A 50 2.03 10.80 15.95
C ARG A 50 3.23 11.49 15.32
N LEU A 51 3.42 12.77 15.59
CA LEU A 51 4.56 13.54 15.10
C LEU A 51 5.76 13.34 16.03
N HIS A 52 6.94 13.04 15.47
CA HIS A 52 8.13 12.78 16.29
C HIS A 52 8.75 14.04 16.87
N ALA A 53 8.60 15.18 16.18
CA ALA A 53 9.23 16.44 16.56
C ALA A 53 8.79 16.94 17.94
N ASP A 54 7.49 16.82 18.25
CA ASP A 54 6.87 17.35 19.46
C ASP A 54 6.02 16.30 20.20
N ASN A 55 6.05 15.04 19.75
CA ASN A 55 5.27 13.94 20.29
C ASN A 55 3.74 14.19 20.23
N ARG A 56 3.30 15.14 19.41
CA ARG A 56 1.89 15.51 19.27
C ARG A 56 1.13 14.42 18.51
N ILE A 57 -0.10 14.16 18.95
CA ILE A 57 -1.03 13.23 18.31
C ILE A 57 -2.13 14.02 17.61
N ILE A 58 -2.41 13.66 16.36
CA ILE A 58 -3.46 14.24 15.53
C ILE A 58 -4.33 13.09 15.03
N ASP A 59 -5.63 13.14 15.30
CA ASP A 59 -6.59 12.18 14.77
C ASP A 59 -7.32 12.81 13.58
N LEU A 60 -7.05 12.30 12.38
CA LEU A 60 -7.70 12.72 11.14
C LEU A 60 -8.94 11.87 10.91
N LYS A 61 -10.10 12.50 10.70
CA LYS A 61 -11.35 11.79 10.43
C LYS A 61 -11.34 11.27 8.99
N VAL A 62 -11.27 9.95 8.83
CA VAL A 62 -11.31 9.29 7.52
C VAL A 62 -12.76 9.09 7.09
N THR A 63 -13.07 9.44 5.85
CA THR A 63 -14.41 9.32 5.27
C THR A 63 -14.53 8.11 4.37
N SER A 64 -13.47 7.76 3.63
CA SER A 64 -13.45 6.56 2.79
C SER A 64 -12.03 6.13 2.44
N TYR A 65 -11.92 4.86 2.03
CA TYR A 65 -10.77 4.30 1.35
C TYR A 65 -11.21 3.79 -0.02
N GLU A 66 -10.45 4.15 -1.04
CA GLU A 66 -10.59 3.63 -2.39
C GLU A 66 -9.33 2.83 -2.71
N TYR A 67 -9.50 1.56 -3.09
CA TYR A 67 -8.39 0.64 -3.33
C TYR A 67 -8.24 0.40 -4.83
N GLU A 68 -7.01 0.55 -5.30
CA GLU A 68 -6.60 0.18 -6.64
C GLU A 68 -5.61 -1.00 -6.58
N LYS A 69 -5.06 -1.38 -7.74
CA LYS A 69 -4.18 -2.55 -7.85
C LYS A 69 -2.88 -2.39 -7.04
N ASP A 70 -2.31 -1.19 -7.03
CA ASP A 70 -0.98 -0.89 -6.46
C ASP A 70 -0.97 0.39 -5.60
N SER A 71 -2.13 1.00 -5.41
CA SER A 71 -2.29 2.20 -4.60
C SER A 71 -3.61 2.19 -3.84
N LEU A 72 -3.70 3.02 -2.80
CA LEU A 72 -4.98 3.36 -2.19
C LEU A 72 -5.09 4.87 -2.02
N ARG A 73 -6.31 5.38 -2.14
CA ARG A 73 -6.67 6.75 -1.82
C ARG A 73 -7.47 6.76 -0.53
N MET A 74 -6.96 7.45 0.47
CA MET A 74 -7.65 7.72 1.73
C MET A 74 -8.23 9.13 1.66
N ASN A 75 -9.55 9.27 1.77
CA ASN A 75 -10.21 10.56 1.88
C ASN A 75 -10.45 10.88 3.36
N TRP A 76 -10.19 12.11 3.78
CA TRP A 76 -10.27 12.54 5.18
C TRP A 76 -10.65 14.01 5.30
N ILE A 77 -11.03 14.42 6.50
CA ILE A 77 -11.39 15.81 6.82
C ILE A 77 -10.30 16.39 7.72
N ASP A 78 -9.74 17.53 7.34
CA ASP A 78 -8.76 18.24 8.14
C ASP A 78 -9.37 18.98 9.33
N THR A 79 -8.52 19.59 10.15
CA THR A 79 -8.95 20.32 11.35
C THR A 79 -9.80 21.55 11.06
N GLU A 80 -9.80 22.03 9.80
CA GLU A 80 -10.61 23.16 9.34
C GLU A 80 -11.95 22.69 8.72
N GLY A 81 -12.20 21.38 8.66
CA GLY A 81 -13.40 20.81 8.06
C GLY A 81 -13.30 20.63 6.54
N THR A 82 -12.12 20.83 5.95
CA THR A 82 -11.92 20.72 4.50
C THR A 82 -11.65 19.28 4.11
N ALA A 83 -12.29 18.81 3.04
CA ALA A 83 -12.03 17.49 2.48
C ALA A 83 -10.63 17.44 1.84
N ARG A 84 -9.85 16.46 2.25
CA ARG A 84 -8.50 16.17 1.77
C ARG A 84 -8.42 14.71 1.35
N PHE A 85 -7.37 14.39 0.60
CA PHE A 85 -7.03 13.01 0.30
C PHE A 85 -5.53 12.79 0.42
N THR A 86 -5.15 11.54 0.68
CA THR A 86 -3.78 11.07 0.67
C THR A 86 -3.73 9.79 -0.16
N VAL A 87 -2.77 9.70 -1.08
CA VAL A 87 -2.52 8.47 -1.83
C VAL A 87 -1.36 7.74 -1.19
N PHE A 88 -1.52 6.44 -0.97
CA PHE A 88 -0.46 5.53 -0.56
C PHE A 88 -0.19 4.56 -1.71
N ALA A 89 1.06 4.27 -1.99
CA ALA A 89 1.49 3.36 -3.06
C ALA A 89 2.82 2.69 -2.66
N GLU A 90 3.47 2.03 -3.63
CA GLU A 90 4.78 1.38 -3.44
C GLU A 90 4.73 0.30 -2.34
N PHE A 91 3.62 -0.43 -2.28
CA PHE A 91 3.42 -1.52 -1.33
C PHE A 91 4.39 -2.67 -1.63
N ALA A 92 5.23 -3.01 -0.64
CA ALA A 92 6.17 -4.12 -0.73
C ALA A 92 6.34 -4.77 0.65
N GLY A 93 5.54 -5.80 0.92
CA GLY A 93 5.55 -6.50 2.21
C GLY A 93 5.22 -5.57 3.37
N ASN A 94 6.26 -5.11 4.08
CA ASN A 94 6.13 -4.24 5.24
C ASN A 94 6.46 -2.77 4.93
N SER A 95 6.47 -2.34 3.67
CA SER A 95 6.70 -0.94 3.29
C SER A 95 5.62 -0.38 2.40
N MET A 96 5.39 0.94 2.53
CA MET A 96 4.56 1.75 1.64
C MET A 96 5.07 3.18 1.64
N ALA A 97 4.58 4.00 0.71
CA ALA A 97 4.85 5.42 0.68
C ALA A 97 3.57 6.24 0.48
N GLN A 98 3.38 7.25 1.33
CA GLN A 98 2.50 8.37 1.03
C GLN A 98 3.09 9.11 -0.17
N GLN A 99 2.28 9.36 -1.18
CA GLN A 99 2.66 10.09 -2.37
C GLN A 99 2.54 11.60 -2.16
N ARG A 100 3.34 12.37 -2.91
CA ARG A 100 3.29 13.82 -2.89
C ARG A 100 1.96 14.30 -3.47
N ASN A 101 1.32 15.23 -2.78
CA ASN A 101 0.17 15.98 -3.28
C ASN A 101 0.08 17.35 -2.57
N ASP A 102 -1.03 18.06 -2.76
CA ASP A 102 -1.26 19.37 -2.12
C ASP A 102 -1.34 19.30 -0.59
N ALA A 103 -1.62 18.12 -0.02
CA ALA A 103 -1.66 17.91 1.42
C ALA A 103 -0.27 17.63 2.04
N GLY A 104 0.74 17.29 1.23
CA GLY A 104 2.09 17.10 1.75
C GLY A 104 3.11 16.44 0.83
N PRO A 105 4.37 16.35 1.30
CA PRO A 105 5.44 15.69 0.56
C PRO A 105 5.25 14.17 0.54
N ARG A 106 6.01 13.50 -0.33
CA ARG A 106 6.17 12.04 -0.28
C ARG A 106 6.83 11.63 1.05
N ARG A 107 6.33 10.56 1.68
CA ARG A 107 6.86 10.01 2.94
C ARG A 107 6.84 8.49 2.90
N GLU A 108 7.92 7.88 3.36
CA GLU A 108 8.04 6.43 3.45
C GLU A 108 7.66 5.93 4.83
N PHE A 109 7.06 4.74 4.85
CA PHE A 109 6.63 4.08 6.06
C PHE A 109 7.00 2.59 6.03
N ARG A 110 7.20 2.04 7.23
CA ARG A 110 7.38 0.60 7.47
C ARG A 110 6.39 0.11 8.51
N ARG A 111 5.94 -1.15 8.45
CA ARG A 111 5.13 -1.73 9.52
C ARG A 111 5.91 -1.77 10.84
N CYS A 112 5.17 -1.46 11.90
CA CYS A 112 5.50 -1.61 13.32
C CYS A 112 4.18 -1.95 14.06
#